data_AF-R6IXQ0-F1
#
_entry.id   AF-R6IXQ0-F1
#
_cell.length_a   1.000
_cell.length_b   1.000
_cell.length_c   1.000
_cell.angle_alpha   90.00
_cell.angle_beta   90.00
_cell.angle_gamma   90.00
#
_symmetry.space_group_name_H-M   'P 1'
#
loop_
_entity.id
_entity.type
_entity.pdbx_description
1 polymer ?
#
loop_
_entity_poly.entity_id
_entity_poly.type
_entity_poly.pdbx_seq_one_letter_code
_entity_poly.pdbx_strand_id
1 'polypeptide(L)'
;MRRPIQWGKKMNKYAKDPQELRRICANLTFAKQLGLIDDDSLEAAEERCRQENARRGEKLAAGEVVYGLTAYPLPAYLQYECTRFRLAFAGERKQVRYNYAPITAREEKAYYKANKDLFTRYMGDKFRFREVKQVVRKKMREEEYDRAVQDLLR
;
A
#
# COMPACT_ATOMS: atom_id res chain seq x y z
N MET A 1 6.94 -39.23 15.45
CA MET A 1 7.62 -37.93 15.58
C MET A 1 6.97 -36.92 14.65
N ARG A 2 6.17 -35.97 15.16
CA ARG A 2 5.69 -34.83 14.35
C ARG A 2 6.85 -33.84 14.21
N ARG A 3 7.25 -33.52 12.98
CA ARG A 3 8.28 -32.50 12.73
C ARG A 3 7.80 -31.16 13.32
N PRO A 4 8.64 -30.42 14.05
CA PRO A 4 8.27 -29.11 14.57
C PRO A 4 7.96 -28.18 13.39
N ILE A 5 6.80 -27.54 13.44
CA ILE A 5 6.25 -26.76 12.34
C ILE A 5 7.13 -25.51 12.15
N GLN A 6 7.67 -25.33 10.94
CA GLN A 6 8.65 -24.29 10.58
C GLN A 6 8.08 -22.86 10.51
N TRP A 7 7.16 -22.48 11.41
CA TRP A 7 6.54 -21.15 11.42
C TRP A 7 7.57 -20.01 11.55
N GLY A 8 8.65 -20.21 12.31
CA GLY A 8 9.66 -19.17 12.53
C GLY A 8 10.50 -18.80 11.28
N LYS A 9 10.83 -19.77 10.42
CA LYS A 9 11.63 -19.51 9.21
C LYS A 9 10.81 -18.86 8.09
N LYS A 10 9.55 -19.25 7.92
CA LYS A 10 8.65 -18.62 6.93
C LYS A 10 8.26 -17.19 7.32
N MET A 11 8.05 -16.91 8.61
CA MET A 11 7.69 -15.57 9.09
C MET A 11 8.79 -14.55 8.76
N ASN A 12 10.04 -14.82 9.15
CA ASN A 12 11.18 -13.91 8.94
C ASN A 12 11.49 -13.64 7.45
N LYS A 13 11.03 -14.52 6.54
CA LYS A 13 11.18 -14.34 5.10
C LYS A 13 10.32 -13.19 4.55
N TYR A 14 9.11 -13.01 5.08
CA TYR A 14 8.11 -12.10 4.53
C TYR A 14 7.83 -10.88 5.42
N ALA A 15 7.91 -11.02 6.74
CA ALA A 15 7.55 -9.98 7.70
C ALA A 15 8.34 -10.10 9.02
N LYS A 16 8.37 -9.03 9.80
CA LYS A 16 9.05 -9.01 11.12
C LYS A 16 8.26 -9.76 12.19
N ASP A 17 6.94 -9.71 12.10
CA ASP A 17 6.05 -10.31 13.08
C ASP A 17 4.74 -10.85 12.44
N PRO A 18 3.96 -11.68 13.16
CA PRO A 18 2.74 -12.28 12.61
C PRO A 18 1.65 -11.26 12.25
N GLN A 19 1.58 -10.12 12.93
CA GLN A 19 0.56 -9.11 12.68
C GLN A 19 0.86 -8.36 11.37
N GLU A 20 2.13 -8.02 11.13
CA GLU A 20 2.59 -7.47 9.85
C GLU A 20 2.29 -8.46 8.72
N LEU A 21 2.58 -9.75 8.89
CA LEU A 21 2.30 -10.76 7.88
C LEU A 21 0.80 -10.86 7.54
N ARG A 22 -0.07 -10.89 8.55
CA ARG A 22 -1.53 -10.88 8.34
C ARG A 22 -1.97 -9.65 7.57
N ARG A 23 -1.43 -8.48 7.92
CA ARG A 23 -1.74 -7.22 7.22
C ARG A 23 -1.26 -7.23 5.76
N ILE A 24 -0.09 -7.80 5.48
CA ILE A 24 0.38 -8.00 4.10
C ILE A 24 -0.58 -8.90 3.32
N CYS A 25 -0.97 -10.05 3.88
CA CYS A 25 -1.92 -10.95 3.24
C CYS A 25 -3.27 -10.26 2.95
N ALA A 26 -3.81 -9.50 3.91
CA ALA A 26 -5.04 -8.75 3.70
C ALA A 26 -4.91 -7.68 2.60
N ASN A 27 -3.75 -7.00 2.50
CA ASN A 27 -3.47 -6.08 1.40
C ASN A 27 -3.44 -6.80 0.04
N LEU A 28 -2.81 -7.98 -0.03
CA LEU A 28 -2.74 -8.77 -1.26
C LEU A 28 -4.14 -9.23 -1.68
N THR A 29 -4.94 -9.76 -0.75
CA THR A 29 -6.31 -10.17 -1.00
C THR A 29 -7.17 -9.00 -1.49
N PHE A 30 -7.07 -7.83 -0.85
CA PHE A 30 -7.81 -6.66 -1.31
C PHE A 30 -7.32 -6.19 -2.69
N ALA A 31 -6.01 -6.18 -2.94
CA ALA A 31 -5.45 -5.83 -4.25
C ALA A 31 -5.97 -6.73 -5.37
N LYS A 32 -6.15 -8.03 -5.10
CA LYS A 32 -6.77 -8.97 -6.04
C LYS A 32 -8.25 -8.65 -6.29
N GLN A 33 -9.02 -8.36 -5.23
CA GLN A 33 -10.42 -7.93 -5.37
C GLN A 33 -10.56 -6.66 -6.21
N LEU A 34 -9.59 -5.74 -6.06
CA LEU A 34 -9.48 -4.51 -6.86
C LEU A 34 -8.98 -4.74 -8.31
N GLY A 35 -8.61 -5.98 -8.68
CA GLY A 35 -8.05 -6.30 -10.00
C GLY A 35 -6.66 -5.72 -10.26
N LEU A 36 -5.89 -5.41 -9.20
CA LEU A 36 -4.52 -4.88 -9.31
C LEU A 36 -3.46 -5.97 -9.48
N ILE A 37 -3.78 -7.19 -9.06
CA ILE A 37 -2.98 -8.41 -9.21
C ILE A 37 -3.92 -9.59 -9.43
N ASP A 38 -3.41 -10.65 -10.05
CA ASP A 38 -4.20 -11.86 -10.32
C ASP A 38 -4.12 -12.89 -9.18
N ASP A 39 -2.99 -12.92 -8.45
CA ASP A 39 -2.70 -13.90 -7.40
C ASP A 39 -2.20 -13.20 -6.12
N ASP A 40 -2.91 -13.43 -5.02
CA ASP A 40 -2.70 -12.87 -3.69
C ASP A 40 -1.84 -13.76 -2.76
N SER A 41 -1.32 -14.87 -3.25
CA SER A 41 -0.38 -15.72 -2.50
C SER A 41 0.97 -15.03 -2.26
N LEU A 42 1.64 -15.42 -1.18
CA LEU A 42 2.98 -14.93 -0.85
C LEU A 42 4.03 -15.43 -1.85
N GLU A 43 3.84 -16.64 -2.38
CA GLU A 43 4.66 -17.22 -3.43
C GLU A 43 4.56 -16.41 -4.73
N ALA A 44 3.35 -15.98 -5.13
CA ALA A 44 3.18 -15.08 -6.27
C ALA A 44 3.80 -13.70 -6.02
N ALA A 45 3.71 -13.18 -4.79
CA ALA A 45 4.37 -11.92 -4.43
C ALA A 45 5.91 -12.02 -4.49
N GLU A 46 6.48 -13.16 -4.09
CA GLU A 46 7.90 -13.45 -4.24
C GLU A 46 8.33 -13.55 -5.70
N GLU A 47 7.53 -14.19 -6.55
CA GLU A 47 7.77 -14.23 -8.00
C GLU A 47 7.78 -12.82 -8.60
N ARG A 48 6.78 -11.98 -8.26
CA ARG A 48 6.77 -10.57 -8.68
C ARG A 48 8.01 -9.82 -8.21
N CYS A 49 8.49 -10.06 -6.98
CA CYS A 49 9.75 -9.49 -6.49
C CYS A 49 10.94 -9.92 -7.35
N ARG A 50 11.03 -11.21 -7.69
CA ARG A 50 12.13 -11.75 -8.52
C ARG A 50 12.13 -11.14 -9.91
N GLN A 51 10.97 -11.06 -10.56
CA GLN A 51 10.82 -10.44 -11.88
C GLN A 51 11.21 -8.95 -11.86
N GLU A 52 10.78 -8.23 -10.83
CA GLU A 52 11.05 -6.79 -10.71
C GLU A 52 12.53 -6.51 -10.40
N ASN A 53 13.23 -7.43 -9.71
CA ASN A 53 14.68 -7.38 -9.54
C ASN A 53 15.44 -7.76 -10.83
N ALA A 54 14.98 -8.79 -11.56
CA ALA A 54 15.57 -9.18 -12.84
C ALA A 54 15.51 -8.01 -13.84
N ARG A 55 14.35 -7.36 -13.97
CA ARG A 55 14.16 -6.17 -14.81
C ARG A 55 15.09 -5.01 -14.44
N ARG A 56 15.39 -4.82 -13.15
CA ARG A 56 16.38 -3.82 -12.71
C ARG A 56 17.80 -4.22 -13.06
N GLY A 57 18.15 -5.50 -12.89
CA GLY A 57 19.44 -6.03 -13.28
C GLY A 57 19.72 -5.82 -14.77
N GLU A 58 18.73 -6.07 -15.63
CA GLU A 58 18.80 -5.82 -17.07
C GLU A 58 19.05 -4.33 -17.37
N LYS A 59 18.31 -3.43 -16.73
CA LYS A 59 18.50 -1.97 -16.86
C LYS A 59 19.91 -1.53 -16.45
N LEU A 60 20.41 -2.03 -15.32
CA LEU A 60 21.75 -1.71 -14.86
C LEU A 60 22.82 -2.24 -15.82
N ALA A 61 22.65 -3.45 -16.34
CA ALA A 61 23.56 -4.03 -17.33
C ALA A 61 23.54 -3.24 -18.66
N ALA A 62 22.39 -2.68 -19.04
CA ALA A 62 22.24 -1.79 -20.18
C ALA A 62 22.77 -0.36 -19.95
N GLY A 63 23.27 -0.04 -18.75
CA GLY A 63 23.75 1.29 -18.39
C GLY A 63 22.64 2.32 -18.15
N GLU A 64 21.38 1.88 -18.00
CA GLU A 64 20.26 2.75 -17.68
C GLU A 64 20.26 3.17 -16.19
N VAL A 65 19.71 4.35 -15.91
CA VAL A 65 19.54 4.84 -14.53
C VAL A 65 18.41 4.08 -13.84
N VAL A 66 18.73 3.41 -12.73
CA VAL A 66 17.75 2.83 -11.80
C VAL A 66 17.60 3.73 -10.59
N TYR A 67 16.39 4.24 -10.36
CA TYR A 67 16.07 5.05 -9.19
C TYR A 67 15.69 4.17 -7.99
N GLY A 68 16.23 4.51 -6.81
CA GLY A 68 15.99 3.77 -5.57
C GLY A 68 16.88 2.54 -5.45
N LEU A 69 16.35 1.45 -4.90
CA LEU A 69 17.10 0.20 -4.73
C LEU A 69 17.35 -0.46 -6.08
N THR A 70 18.59 -0.90 -6.31
CA THR A 70 19.01 -1.68 -7.47
C THR A 70 18.43 -3.10 -7.43
N ALA A 71 18.22 -3.65 -6.24
CA ALA A 71 17.45 -4.88 -5.99
C ALA A 71 16.72 -4.78 -4.65
N TYR A 72 15.48 -5.24 -4.61
CA TYR A 72 14.69 -5.31 -3.39
C TYR A 72 14.94 -6.61 -2.62
N PRO A 73 15.21 -6.52 -1.31
CA PRO A 73 14.89 -7.61 -0.39
C PRO A 73 13.38 -7.86 -0.36
N LEU A 74 12.95 -9.11 -0.22
CA LEU A 74 11.53 -9.48 -0.30
C LEU A 74 10.62 -8.73 0.70
N PRO A 75 10.98 -8.56 1.99
CA PRO A 75 10.15 -7.76 2.91
C PRO A 75 9.98 -6.30 2.45
N ALA A 76 11.04 -5.68 1.91
CA ALA A 76 10.98 -4.32 1.40
C ALA A 76 10.12 -4.24 0.13
N TYR A 77 10.19 -5.26 -0.74
CA TYR A 77 9.33 -5.35 -1.91
C TYR A 77 7.85 -5.46 -1.54
N LEU A 78 7.51 -6.27 -0.54
CA LEU A 78 6.13 -6.42 -0.07
C LEU A 78 5.57 -5.10 0.48
N GLN A 79 6.37 -4.35 1.24
CA GLN A 79 5.98 -3.02 1.71
C GLN A 79 5.79 -2.02 0.56
N TYR A 80 6.70 -2.04 -0.42
CA TYR A 80 6.59 -1.25 -1.64
C TYR A 80 5.30 -1.59 -2.41
N GLU A 81 5.00 -2.88 -2.58
CA GLU A 81 3.84 -3.36 -3.31
C GLU A 81 2.52 -2.99 -2.60
N CYS A 82 2.45 -3.18 -1.27
CA CYS A 82 1.29 -2.73 -0.47
C CYS A 82 1.08 -1.21 -0.58
N THR A 83 2.17 -0.42 -0.53
CA THR A 83 2.09 1.03 -0.71
C THR A 83 1.59 1.39 -2.10
N ARG A 84 2.06 0.68 -3.14
CA ARG A 84 1.62 0.87 -4.52
C ARG A 84 0.13 0.61 -4.69
N PHE A 85 -0.42 -0.42 -4.04
CA PHE A 85 -1.86 -0.72 -4.08
C PHE A 85 -2.69 0.37 -3.40
N ARG A 86 -2.30 0.77 -2.19
CA ARG A 86 -2.94 1.88 -1.46
C ARG A 86 -2.96 3.17 -2.29
N LEU A 87 -1.84 3.52 -2.94
CA LEU A 87 -1.75 4.71 -3.79
C LEU A 87 -2.55 4.57 -5.08
N ALA A 88 -2.63 3.37 -5.66
CA ALA A 88 -3.48 3.13 -6.84
C ALA A 88 -4.96 3.34 -6.49
N PHE A 89 -5.40 2.81 -5.34
CA PHE A 89 -6.76 2.99 -4.84
C PHE A 89 -7.04 4.46 -4.49
N ALA A 90 -6.16 5.11 -3.72
CA ALA A 90 -6.36 6.49 -3.29
C ALA A 90 -6.32 7.50 -4.43
N GLY A 91 -5.59 7.18 -5.50
CA GLY A 91 -5.56 7.95 -6.73
C GLY A 91 -6.68 7.65 -7.72
N GLU A 92 -7.65 6.78 -7.37
CA GLU A 92 -8.76 6.38 -8.25
C GLU A 92 -8.27 5.96 -9.66
N ARG A 93 -7.17 5.20 -9.73
CA ARG A 93 -6.57 4.82 -11.02
C ARG A 93 -7.54 3.96 -11.83
N LYS A 94 -7.59 4.16 -13.15
CA LYS A 94 -8.50 3.47 -14.09
C LYS A 94 -8.48 1.94 -14.01
N GLN A 95 -7.34 1.37 -13.62
CA GLN A 95 -7.14 -0.07 -13.47
C GLN A 95 -7.78 -0.66 -12.19
N VAL A 96 -8.15 0.18 -11.22
CA VAL A 96 -8.77 -0.24 -9.97
C VAL A 96 -10.24 -0.54 -10.23
N ARG A 97 -10.63 -1.79 -10.04
CA ARG A 97 -12.02 -2.26 -10.13
C ARG A 97 -12.71 -2.04 -8.79
N TYR A 98 -13.18 -0.82 -8.57
CA TYR A 98 -13.88 -0.44 -7.35
C TYR A 98 -14.98 0.59 -7.63
N ASN A 99 -16.12 0.44 -6.96
CA ASN A 99 -17.21 1.40 -7.06
C ASN A 99 -17.02 2.51 -6.01
N TYR A 100 -16.32 3.57 -6.41
CA TYR A 100 -16.03 4.68 -5.52
C TYR A 100 -17.28 5.50 -5.18
N ALA A 101 -17.62 5.56 -3.90
CA ALA A 101 -18.63 6.51 -3.42
C ALA A 101 -18.15 7.95 -3.70
N PRO A 102 -19.00 8.84 -4.24
CA PRO A 102 -18.61 10.22 -4.49
C PRO A 102 -18.32 10.94 -3.17
N ILE A 103 -17.17 11.61 -3.09
CA ILE A 103 -16.84 12.48 -1.96
C ILE A 103 -17.40 13.87 -2.23
N THR A 104 -18.34 14.31 -1.41
CA THR A 104 -18.97 15.62 -1.53
C THR A 104 -18.09 16.73 -0.95
N ALA A 105 -18.25 17.95 -1.44
CA ALA A 105 -17.56 19.12 -0.88
C ALA A 105 -17.89 19.37 0.61
N ARG A 106 -19.06 18.91 1.08
CA ARG A 106 -19.44 18.97 2.49
C ARG A 106 -18.59 18.03 3.34
N GLU A 107 -18.39 16.81 2.86
CA GLU A 107 -17.57 15.81 3.55
C GLU A 107 -16.10 16.20 3.58
N GLU A 108 -15.54 16.73 2.48
CA GLU A 108 -14.15 17.23 2.47
C GLU A 108 -13.95 18.34 3.53
N LYS A 109 -14.89 19.29 3.62
CA LYS A 109 -14.83 20.36 4.62
C LYS A 109 -15.00 19.83 6.04
N ALA A 110 -15.89 18.86 6.24
CA ALA A 110 -16.11 18.23 7.53
C ALA A 110 -14.85 17.49 7.99
N TYR A 111 -14.21 16.72 7.10
CA TYR A 111 -12.97 16.02 7.35
C TYR A 111 -11.85 16.99 7.73
N TYR A 112 -11.67 18.08 6.96
CA TYR A 112 -10.67 19.11 7.28
C TYR A 112 -10.94 19.76 8.64
N LYS A 113 -12.21 20.01 9.00
CA LYS A 113 -12.57 20.62 10.29
C LYS A 113 -12.32 19.67 11.47
N ALA A 114 -12.56 18.38 11.28
CA ALA A 114 -12.36 17.35 12.29
C ALA A 114 -10.86 17.06 12.54
N ASN A 115 -10.02 17.15 11.49
CA ASN A 115 -8.60 16.79 11.53
C ASN A 115 -7.67 18.02 11.36
N LYS A 116 -8.02 19.16 11.97
CA LYS A 116 -7.29 20.43 11.78
C LYS A 116 -5.84 20.37 12.22
N ASP A 117 -5.52 19.51 13.17
CA ASP A 117 -4.20 19.22 13.69
C ASP A 117 -3.28 18.59 12.62
N LEU A 118 -3.83 17.78 11.71
CA LEU A 118 -3.06 17.23 10.59
C LEU A 118 -2.66 18.26 9.53
N PHE A 119 -3.25 19.46 9.57
CA PHE A 119 -3.07 20.52 8.57
C PHE A 119 -2.44 21.79 9.17
N THR A 120 -1.65 21.64 10.23
CA THR A 120 -0.81 22.71 10.77
C THR A 120 0.57 22.74 10.12
N ARG A 121 1.14 23.94 10.01
CA ARG A 121 2.53 24.16 9.64
C ARG A 121 3.40 24.18 10.89
N TYR A 122 4.71 24.31 10.68
CA TYR A 122 5.71 24.30 11.75
C TYR A 122 5.43 25.33 12.85
N MET A 123 5.01 26.55 12.49
CA MET A 123 4.72 27.63 13.46
C MET A 123 3.30 27.56 14.05
N GLY A 124 2.56 26.46 13.80
CA GLY A 124 1.20 26.26 14.32
C GLY A 124 0.08 26.94 13.52
N ASP A 125 0.41 27.77 12.51
CA ASP A 125 -0.56 28.27 11.56
C ASP A 125 -1.12 27.12 10.69
N LYS A 126 -2.35 27.25 10.22
CA LYS A 126 -3.06 26.17 9.51
C LYS A 126 -3.10 26.45 8.02
N PHE A 127 -2.86 25.42 7.21
CA PHE A 127 -3.16 25.48 5.78
C PHE A 127 -4.64 25.76 5.58
N ARG A 128 -5.00 26.65 4.66
CA ARG A 128 -6.39 26.86 4.26
C ARG A 128 -6.91 25.62 3.55
N PHE A 129 -8.20 25.32 3.70
CA PHE A 129 -8.83 24.17 3.04
C PHE A 129 -8.55 24.10 1.53
N ARG A 130 -8.53 25.24 0.83
CA ARG A 130 -8.24 25.29 -0.61
C ARG A 130 -6.82 24.79 -0.95
N GLU A 131 -5.85 25.00 -0.08
CA GLU A 131 -4.45 24.56 -0.28
C GLU A 131 -4.33 23.04 -0.13
N VAL A 132 -5.11 22.44 0.77
CA VAL A 132 -5.00 21.02 1.12
C VAL A 132 -6.13 20.16 0.58
N LYS A 133 -7.03 20.70 -0.26
CA LYS A 133 -8.21 19.99 -0.75
C LYS A 133 -7.88 18.62 -1.37
N GLN A 134 -6.85 18.56 -2.22
CA GLN A 134 -6.42 17.29 -2.84
C GLN A 134 -5.84 16.32 -1.81
N VAL A 135 -5.10 16.82 -0.83
CA VAL A 135 -4.53 16.01 0.27
C VAL A 135 -5.65 15.44 1.15
N VAL A 136 -6.66 16.25 1.48
CA VAL A 136 -7.86 15.81 2.21
C VAL A 136 -8.55 14.67 1.47
N ARG A 137 -8.85 14.85 0.18
CA ARG A 137 -9.51 13.81 -0.61
C ARG A 137 -8.67 12.53 -0.68
N LYS A 138 -7.35 12.65 -0.87
CA LYS A 138 -6.42 11.52 -0.85
C LYS A 138 -6.47 10.79 0.51
N LYS A 139 -6.44 11.53 1.62
CA LYS A 139 -6.50 10.96 2.97
C LYS A 139 -7.80 10.20 3.22
N MET A 140 -8.94 10.75 2.81
CA MET A 140 -10.24 10.08 2.91
C MET A 140 -10.26 8.74 2.15
N ARG A 141 -9.66 8.68 0.95
CA ARG A 141 -9.54 7.43 0.19
C ARG A 141 -8.51 6.46 0.78
N GLU A 142 -7.42 6.97 1.33
CA GLU A 142 -6.46 6.15 2.07
C GLU A 142 -7.10 5.49 3.29
N GLU A 143 -7.96 6.21 4.03
CA GLU A 143 -8.72 5.65 5.16
C GLU A 143 -9.80 4.67 4.74
N GLU A 144 -10.45 4.90 3.59
CA GLU A 144 -11.37 3.93 2.99
C GLU A 144 -10.63 2.62 2.63
N TYR A 145 -9.45 2.71 2.02
CA TYR A 145 -8.58 1.56 1.77
C TYR A 145 -8.16 0.86 3.07
N ASP A 146 -7.68 1.62 4.05
CA ASP A 146 -7.21 1.06 5.33
C ASP A 146 -8.36 0.36 6.09
N ARG A 147 -9.59 0.88 6.02
CA ARG A 147 -10.79 0.22 6.58
C ARG A 147 -11.12 -1.07 5.85
N ALA A 148 -11.11 -1.07 4.52
CA ALA A 148 -11.38 -2.30 3.75
C ALA A 148 -10.36 -3.40 4.05
N VAL A 149 -9.08 -3.06 4.16
CA VAL A 149 -8.03 -4.01 4.59
C VAL A 149 -8.26 -4.47 6.03
N GLN A 150 -8.63 -3.57 6.94
CA GLN A 150 -8.90 -3.94 8.33
C GLN A 150 -10.11 -4.87 8.46
N ASP A 151 -11.12 -4.72 7.62
CA ASP A 151 -12.31 -5.58 7.62
C ASP A 151 -11.97 -7.02 7.20
N LEU A 152 -10.94 -7.22 6.36
CA LEU A 152 -10.41 -8.55 6.02
C LEU A 152 -9.59 -9.19 7.16
N LEU A 153 -9.23 -8.42 8.19
CA LEU A 153 -8.47 -8.91 9.36
C LEU A 153 -9.38 -9.32 10.53
N ARG A 154 -10.69 -9.08 10.42
CA ARG A 154 -11.67 -9.37 11.48
C ARG A 154 -12.05 -10.84 11.55
#